data_AF-A0A920H2D7-F1
#
_entry.id   AF-A0A920H2D7-F1
#
_cell.length_a   1.000
_cell.length_b   1.000
_cell.length_c   1.000
_cell.angle_alpha   90.00
_cell.angle_beta   90.00
_cell.angle_gamma   90.00
#
_symmetry.space_group_name_H-M   'P 1'
#
loop_
_entity.id
_entity.type
_entity.pdbx_description
1 polymer ?
#
loop_
_entity_poly.entity_id
_entity_poly.type
_entity_poly.pdbx_seq_one_letter_code
_entity_poly.pdbx_strand_id
1 'polypeptide(L)'
;MFELGELEIENSLTNQQVLEVIQRGELLGRLSEQVRIEAVNLGDDSGLVMIQIDSLESGVRQTLDLVLKDHLPTRKFRNINKAVEEISNLTYEELNSIQTLGNLLYMQPLDDISTPKGYRVLARFPGLPENLHDSLVVKFKSLPKLLSSPTEKLFEVDGIGRNRANQLREYFDTLLKNVGFSYINGN
;
A
#
# COMPACT_ATOMS: atom_id res chain seq x y z
N MET A 1 0.33 11.92 4.58
CA MET A 1 0.59 10.47 4.42
C MET A 1 0.24 9.65 5.66
N PHE A 2 -0.11 10.28 6.79
CA PHE A 2 -0.65 9.61 7.98
C PHE A 2 -2.12 9.12 7.82
N GLU A 3 -2.88 9.64 6.85
CA GLU A 3 -4.32 9.35 6.72
C GLU A 3 -4.67 7.97 6.14
N LEU A 4 -3.82 7.36 5.31
CA LEU A 4 -4.21 6.10 4.64
C LEU A 4 -4.30 4.94 5.64
N GLY A 5 -3.37 4.85 6.60
CA GLY A 5 -3.29 3.70 7.50
C GLY A 5 -4.43 3.60 8.51
N GLU A 6 -4.95 4.73 8.99
CA GLU A 6 -6.06 4.77 9.94
C GLU A 6 -7.39 4.45 9.24
N LEU A 7 -7.66 5.14 8.13
CA LEU A 7 -8.86 4.91 7.31
C LEU A 7 -8.92 3.48 6.73
N GLU A 8 -7.77 2.85 6.45
CA GLU A 8 -7.71 1.43 6.06
C GLU A 8 -8.19 0.49 7.16
N ILE A 9 -7.75 0.73 8.40
CA ILE A 9 -8.10 -0.11 9.55
C ILE A 9 -9.59 0.06 9.87
N GLU A 10 -10.13 1.26 9.69
CA GLU A 10 -11.54 1.58 9.84
C GLU A 10 -12.42 1.14 8.68
N ASN A 11 -11.81 0.83 7.53
CA ASN A 11 -12.49 0.50 6.29
C ASN A 11 -13.42 1.63 5.80
N SER A 12 -12.93 2.87 5.87
CA SER A 12 -13.62 4.11 5.50
C SER A 12 -13.03 4.81 4.27
N LEU A 13 -11.98 4.24 3.66
CA LEU A 13 -11.35 4.79 2.46
C LEU A 13 -12.27 4.73 1.24
N THR A 14 -12.21 5.79 0.43
CA THR A 14 -12.82 5.80 -0.91
C THR A 14 -11.82 5.45 -1.99
N ASN A 15 -12.31 5.01 -3.15
CA ASN A 15 -11.47 4.81 -4.34
C ASN A 15 -10.69 6.08 -4.71
N GLN A 16 -11.30 7.26 -4.58
CA GLN A 16 -10.65 8.54 -4.83
C GLN A 16 -9.39 8.71 -3.98
N GLN A 17 -9.48 8.49 -2.67
CA GLN A 17 -8.35 8.66 -1.74
C GLN A 17 -7.21 7.70 -2.07
N VAL A 18 -7.52 6.46 -2.47
CA VAL A 18 -6.51 5.50 -2.91
C VAL A 18 -5.82 5.98 -4.20
N LEU A 19 -6.61 6.43 -5.17
CA LEU A 19 -6.09 6.93 -6.45
C LEU A 19 -5.21 8.18 -6.26
N GLU A 20 -5.57 9.07 -5.33
CA GLU A 20 -4.74 10.24 -4.98
C GLU A 20 -3.39 9.84 -4.39
N VAL A 21 -3.32 8.77 -3.58
CA VAL A 21 -2.05 8.25 -3.07
C VAL A 21 -1.21 7.65 -4.21
N ILE A 22 -1.84 6.89 -5.11
CA ILE A 22 -1.16 6.33 -6.28
C ILE A 22 -0.61 7.45 -7.17
N GLN A 23 -1.41 8.47 -7.46
CA GLN A 23 -1.03 9.64 -8.23
C GLN A 23 0.19 10.36 -7.62
N ARG A 24 0.13 10.66 -6.32
CA ARG A 24 1.24 11.36 -5.63
C ARG A 24 2.52 10.53 -5.64
N GLY A 25 2.41 9.22 -5.47
CA GLY A 25 3.55 8.32 -5.55
C GLY A 25 4.20 8.34 -6.93
N GLU A 26 3.41 8.26 -7.99
CA GLU A 26 3.90 8.33 -9.38
C GLU A 26 4.54 9.69 -9.69
N LEU A 27 3.89 10.80 -9.31
CA LEU A 27 4.44 12.15 -9.50
C LEU A 27 5.78 12.32 -8.78
N LEU A 28 5.90 11.78 -7.56
CA LEU A 28 7.14 11.81 -6.79
C LEU A 28 8.23 10.95 -7.44
N GLY A 29 7.88 9.79 -8.01
CA GLY A 29 8.80 8.96 -8.80
C GLY A 29 9.35 9.72 -10.00
N ARG A 30 8.48 10.38 -10.79
CA ARG A 30 8.90 11.20 -11.93
C ARG A 30 9.79 12.38 -11.52
N LEU A 31 9.46 13.03 -10.40
CA LEU A 31 10.27 14.12 -9.85
C LEU A 31 11.66 13.61 -9.44
N SER A 32 11.73 12.44 -8.81
CA SER A 32 13.00 11.85 -8.37
C SER A 32 13.92 11.56 -9.56
N GLU A 33 13.36 11.06 -10.66
CA GLU A 33 14.11 10.82 -11.90
C GLU A 33 14.62 12.13 -12.53
N GLN A 34 13.81 13.20 -12.52
CA GLN A 34 14.27 14.51 -12.99
C GLN A 34 15.42 15.05 -12.12
N VAL A 35 15.29 14.95 -10.81
CA VAL A 35 16.34 15.39 -9.87
C VAL A 35 17.61 14.57 -10.06
N ARG A 36 17.50 13.26 -10.34
CA ARG A 36 18.63 12.40 -10.68
C ARG A 36 19.36 12.92 -11.92
N ILE A 37 18.64 13.20 -13.01
CA ILE A 37 19.23 13.71 -14.25
C ILE A 37 20.00 15.02 -13.98
N GLU A 38 19.40 15.95 -13.23
CA GLU A 38 20.06 17.20 -12.87
C GLU A 38 21.27 16.99 -11.95
N ALA A 39 21.19 16.06 -10.99
CA ALA A 39 22.29 15.75 -10.10
C ALA A 39 23.49 15.12 -10.84
N VAL A 40 23.25 14.30 -11.88
CA VAL A 40 24.33 13.79 -12.75
C VAL A 40 25.06 14.95 -13.44
N ASN A 41 24.33 15.99 -13.86
CA ASN A 41 24.92 17.15 -14.53
C ASN A 41 25.78 18.01 -13.58
N LEU A 42 25.67 17.85 -12.26
CA LEU A 42 26.46 18.60 -11.26
C LEU A 42 27.86 18.00 -11.00
N GLY A 43 28.16 16.79 -11.48
CA GLY A 43 29.50 16.19 -11.40
C GLY A 43 29.83 15.49 -10.08
N ASP A 44 31.11 15.57 -9.67
CA ASP A 44 31.75 14.69 -8.66
C ASP A 44 31.17 14.80 -7.23
N ASP A 45 30.42 15.86 -6.90
CA ASP A 45 29.80 16.06 -5.58
C ASP A 45 28.41 15.40 -5.43
N SER A 46 27.92 14.69 -6.46
CA SER A 46 26.57 14.13 -6.50
C SER A 46 26.37 12.83 -5.69
N GLY A 47 27.45 12.18 -5.23
CA GLY A 47 27.38 10.84 -4.64
C GLY A 47 26.42 10.70 -3.45
N LEU A 48 26.43 11.64 -2.50
CA LEU A 48 25.50 11.61 -1.37
C LEU A 48 24.06 11.88 -1.80
N VAL A 49 23.85 12.77 -2.77
CA VAL A 49 22.53 13.12 -3.32
C VAL A 49 21.92 11.90 -4.01
N MET A 50 22.71 11.16 -4.79
CA MET A 50 22.25 9.94 -5.45
C MET A 50 21.81 8.86 -4.45
N ILE A 51 22.56 8.66 -3.36
CA ILE A 51 22.17 7.71 -2.31
C ILE A 51 20.82 8.10 -1.69
N GLN A 52 20.57 9.39 -1.46
CA GLN A 52 19.29 9.86 -0.93
C GLN A 52 18.15 9.67 -1.93
N ILE A 53 18.38 9.94 -3.21
CA ILE A 53 17.39 9.71 -4.28
C ILE A 53 17.04 8.21 -4.34
N ASP A 54 18.04 7.32 -4.39
CA ASP A 54 17.82 5.88 -4.48
C ASP A 54 17.06 5.34 -3.26
N SER A 55 17.40 5.82 -2.06
CA SER A 55 16.69 5.45 -0.84
C SER A 55 15.23 5.92 -0.84
N LEU A 56 14.98 7.15 -1.30
CA LEU A 56 13.63 7.71 -1.38
C LEU A 56 12.79 6.94 -2.41
N GLU A 57 13.31 6.72 -3.60
CA GLU A 57 12.63 5.98 -4.67
C GLU A 57 12.29 4.55 -4.24
N SER A 58 13.24 3.85 -3.62
CA SER A 58 12.99 2.49 -3.12
C SER A 58 11.84 2.47 -2.11
N GLY A 59 11.80 3.42 -1.17
CA GLY A 59 10.73 3.51 -0.18
C GLY A 59 9.37 3.86 -0.78
N VAL A 60 9.34 4.82 -1.72
CA VAL A 60 8.13 5.23 -2.44
C VAL A 60 7.58 4.08 -3.25
N ARG A 61 8.43 3.40 -4.03
CA ARG A 61 8.03 2.27 -4.86
C ARG A 61 7.50 1.10 -4.04
N GLN A 62 8.17 0.74 -2.96
CA GLN A 62 7.69 -0.31 -2.06
C GLN A 62 6.31 0.03 -1.48
N THR A 63 6.10 1.28 -1.10
CA THR A 63 4.81 1.74 -0.55
C THR A 63 3.71 1.68 -1.62
N LEU A 64 3.99 2.18 -2.83
CA LEU A 64 3.08 2.13 -3.98
C LEU A 64 2.69 0.70 -4.33
N ASP A 65 3.67 -0.21 -4.42
CA ASP A 65 3.43 -1.61 -4.74
C ASP A 65 2.47 -2.26 -3.75
N LEU A 66 2.62 -1.96 -2.45
CA LEU A 66 1.71 -2.48 -1.43
C LEU A 66 0.30 -1.85 -1.52
N VAL A 67 0.18 -0.56 -1.82
CA VAL A 67 -1.12 0.11 -2.06
C VAL A 67 -1.83 -0.51 -3.26
N LEU A 68 -1.11 -0.72 -4.37
CA LEU A 68 -1.66 -1.36 -5.57
C LEU A 68 -2.08 -2.80 -5.27
N LYS A 69 -1.25 -3.56 -4.55
CA LYS A 69 -1.59 -4.93 -4.13
C LYS A 69 -2.86 -4.95 -3.29
N ASP A 70 -3.04 -3.97 -2.40
CA ASP A 70 -4.19 -3.92 -1.50
C ASP A 70 -5.50 -3.55 -2.20
N HIS A 71 -5.48 -2.58 -3.11
CA HIS A 71 -6.72 -1.97 -3.60
C HIS A 71 -7.09 -2.34 -5.03
N LEU A 72 -6.15 -2.79 -5.87
CA LEU A 72 -6.49 -3.08 -7.25
C LEU A 72 -7.43 -4.30 -7.38
N PRO A 73 -8.45 -4.24 -8.26
CA PRO A 73 -9.33 -5.37 -8.49
C PRO A 73 -8.59 -6.60 -9.03
N THR A 74 -8.49 -7.67 -8.24
CA THR A 74 -7.74 -8.90 -8.59
C THR A 74 -8.19 -9.55 -9.90
N ARG A 75 -9.46 -9.37 -10.30
CA ARG A 75 -10.00 -9.89 -11.58
C ARG A 75 -9.40 -9.19 -12.80
N LYS A 76 -8.93 -7.96 -12.65
CA LYS A 76 -8.37 -7.12 -13.73
C LYS A 76 -6.83 -7.14 -13.70
N PHE A 77 -6.25 -7.12 -12.51
CA PHE A 77 -4.81 -7.15 -12.29
C PHE A 77 -4.41 -8.42 -11.53
N ARG A 78 -3.86 -9.40 -12.26
CA ARG A 78 -3.28 -10.62 -11.64
C ARG A 78 -1.95 -10.33 -10.94
N ASN A 79 -1.20 -9.36 -11.45
CA ASN A 79 -0.04 -8.76 -10.82
C ASN A 79 -0.14 -7.23 -10.97
N ILE A 80 0.57 -6.50 -10.12
CA ILE A 80 0.57 -5.04 -10.13
C ILE A 80 1.44 -4.45 -11.25
N ASN A 81 2.37 -5.23 -11.83
CA ASN A 81 3.31 -4.73 -12.83
C ASN A 81 2.61 -4.11 -14.04
N LYS A 82 1.50 -4.72 -14.49
CA LYS A 82 0.69 -4.17 -15.57
C LYS A 82 0.10 -2.80 -15.21
N ALA A 83 -0.38 -2.63 -13.97
CA ALA A 83 -0.90 -1.35 -13.52
C ALA A 83 0.21 -0.29 -13.43
N VAL A 84 1.38 -0.66 -12.91
CA VAL A 84 2.55 0.22 -12.85
C VAL A 84 2.95 0.69 -14.25
N GLU A 85 3.01 -0.23 -15.22
CA GLU A 85 3.32 0.09 -16.62
C GLU A 85 2.26 1.04 -17.22
N GLU A 86 0.97 0.74 -17.04
CA GLU A 86 -0.13 1.59 -17.51
C GLU A 86 -0.08 3.01 -16.91
N ILE A 87 0.22 3.13 -15.61
CA ILE A 87 0.38 4.43 -14.92
C ILE A 87 1.60 5.19 -15.46
N SER A 88 2.72 4.51 -15.68
CA SER A 88 3.97 5.13 -16.15
C SER A 88 3.84 5.74 -17.56
N ASN A 89 2.97 5.18 -18.39
CA ASN A 89 2.71 5.65 -19.76
C ASN A 89 1.79 6.89 -19.82
N LEU A 90 1.18 7.30 -18.71
CA LEU A 90 0.32 8.48 -18.69
C LEU A 90 1.13 9.76 -18.89
N THR A 91 0.56 10.72 -19.62
CA THR A 91 1.05 12.10 -19.60
C THR A 91 0.82 12.75 -18.22
N TYR A 92 1.49 13.86 -17.93
CA TYR A 92 1.23 14.61 -16.69
C TYR A 92 -0.22 15.11 -16.61
N GLU A 93 -0.85 15.48 -17.72
CA GLU A 93 -2.24 15.93 -17.75
C GLU A 93 -3.19 14.79 -17.39
N GLU A 94 -3.01 13.61 -17.99
CA GLU A 94 -3.80 12.42 -17.69
C GLU A 94 -3.59 11.94 -16.25
N LEU A 95 -2.34 11.92 -15.78
CA LEU A 95 -2.00 11.52 -14.42
C LEU A 95 -2.65 12.46 -13.39
N ASN A 96 -2.75 13.76 -13.69
CA ASN A 96 -3.39 14.75 -12.81
C ASN A 96 -4.93 14.60 -12.74
N SER A 97 -5.54 13.82 -13.63
CA SER A 97 -6.97 13.50 -13.61
C SER A 97 -7.24 12.22 -12.82
N ILE A 98 -7.75 12.34 -11.59
CA ILE A 98 -8.18 11.19 -10.78
C ILE A 98 -9.26 10.35 -11.49
N GLN A 99 -10.11 10.99 -12.28
CA GLN A 99 -11.11 10.29 -13.10
C GLN A 99 -10.44 9.40 -14.16
N THR A 100 -9.37 9.88 -14.80
CA THR A 100 -8.59 9.10 -15.77
C THR A 100 -7.92 7.90 -15.09
N LEU A 101 -7.31 8.10 -13.93
CA LEU A 101 -6.74 7.02 -13.13
C LEU A 101 -7.79 6.00 -12.68
N GLY A 102 -8.96 6.46 -12.24
CA GLY A 102 -10.06 5.59 -11.82
C GLY A 102 -10.56 4.70 -12.96
N ASN A 103 -10.67 5.25 -14.18
CA ASN A 103 -11.01 4.48 -15.38
C ASN A 103 -9.91 3.46 -15.72
N LEU A 104 -8.65 3.88 -15.74
CA LEU A 104 -7.50 3.03 -16.06
C LEU A 104 -7.39 1.84 -15.11
N LEU A 105 -7.53 2.09 -13.81
CA LEU A 105 -7.32 1.10 -12.75
C LEU A 105 -8.62 0.37 -12.35
N TYR A 106 -9.72 0.62 -13.05
CA TYR A 106 -11.05 0.05 -12.76
C TYR A 106 -11.53 0.32 -11.32
N MET A 107 -11.26 1.51 -10.81
CA MET A 107 -11.63 1.99 -9.47
C MET A 107 -12.71 3.08 -9.54
N GLN A 108 -13.77 2.77 -10.27
CA GLN A 108 -14.98 3.59 -10.38
C GLN A 108 -16.16 2.85 -9.73
N PRO A 109 -17.13 3.55 -9.11
CA PRO A 109 -17.17 4.98 -8.79
C PRO A 109 -16.05 5.45 -7.85
N LEU A 110 -15.75 6.75 -7.86
CA LEU A 110 -14.66 7.32 -7.03
C LEU A 110 -15.01 7.41 -5.55
N ASP A 111 -16.30 7.57 -5.24
CA ASP A 111 -16.86 7.65 -3.89
C ASP A 111 -17.16 6.28 -3.25
N ASP A 112 -17.04 5.19 -4.03
CA ASP A 112 -17.18 3.83 -3.51
C ASP A 112 -16.09 3.51 -2.47
N ILE A 113 -16.46 2.72 -1.46
CA ILE A 113 -15.54 2.26 -0.41
C ILE A 113 -14.50 1.31 -1.02
N SER A 114 -13.23 1.61 -0.78
CA SER A 114 -12.09 0.79 -1.17
C SER A 114 -11.58 -0.02 0.01
N THR A 115 -11.93 -1.30 0.06
CA THR A 115 -11.49 -2.20 1.13
C THR A 115 -10.11 -2.81 0.80
N PRO A 116 -9.06 -2.57 1.62
CA PRO A 116 -7.74 -3.16 1.41
C PRO A 116 -7.75 -4.68 1.68
N LYS A 117 -6.80 -5.40 1.07
CA LYS A 117 -6.62 -6.84 1.25
C LYS A 117 -5.81 -7.21 2.51
N GLY A 118 -4.86 -6.35 2.90
CA GLY A 118 -4.05 -6.44 4.11
C GLY A 118 -2.52 -6.52 3.90
N TYR A 119 -2.02 -6.42 2.67
CA TYR A 119 -0.58 -6.49 2.36
C TYR A 119 0.23 -5.43 3.09
N ARG A 120 -0.23 -4.18 3.14
CA ARG A 120 0.47 -3.08 3.84
C ARG A 120 0.61 -3.35 5.34
N VAL A 121 -0.46 -3.82 5.97
CA VAL A 121 -0.47 -4.14 7.41
C VAL A 121 0.44 -5.31 7.73
N LEU A 122 0.47 -6.33 6.86
CA LEU A 122 1.32 -7.51 6.99
C LEU A 122 2.80 -7.19 6.75
N ALA A 123 3.13 -6.35 5.78
CA ALA A 123 4.51 -5.94 5.49
C ALA A 123 5.17 -5.17 6.66
N ARG A 124 4.35 -4.54 7.52
CA ARG A 124 4.81 -3.89 8.75
C ARG A 124 5.02 -4.87 9.91
N PHE A 125 4.54 -6.11 9.82
CA PHE A 125 4.71 -7.11 10.86
C PHE A 125 6.13 -7.70 10.78
N PRO A 126 6.98 -7.54 11.82
CA PRO A 126 8.41 -7.89 11.72
C PRO A 126 8.66 -9.37 11.46
N GLY A 127 9.55 -9.66 10.51
CA GLY A 127 10.05 -11.02 10.27
C GLY A 127 9.04 -11.97 9.62
N LEU A 128 7.98 -11.45 8.99
CA LEU A 128 7.03 -12.24 8.20
C LEU A 128 7.53 -12.41 6.77
N PRO A 129 7.74 -13.66 6.30
CA PRO A 129 8.06 -13.91 4.90
C PRO A 129 6.92 -13.48 3.95
N GLU A 130 7.27 -12.91 2.80
CA GLU A 130 6.29 -12.39 1.83
C GLU A 130 5.31 -13.47 1.32
N ASN A 131 5.75 -14.72 1.17
CA ASN A 131 4.88 -15.82 0.74
C ASN A 131 3.74 -16.09 1.74
N LEU A 132 3.95 -15.76 3.02
CA LEU A 132 2.88 -15.82 4.03
C LEU A 132 1.93 -14.63 3.93
N HIS A 133 2.36 -13.49 3.37
CA HIS A 133 1.45 -12.38 3.09
C HIS A 133 0.38 -12.82 2.09
N ASP A 134 0.80 -13.42 0.98
CA ASP A 134 -0.09 -13.92 -0.06
C ASP A 134 -1.07 -14.96 0.51
N SER A 135 -0.56 -15.90 1.32
CA SER A 135 -1.36 -16.98 1.91
C SER A 135 -2.42 -16.45 2.89
N LEU A 136 -2.05 -15.46 3.72
CA LEU A 136 -2.99 -14.76 4.61
C LEU A 136 -4.04 -14.00 3.80
N VAL A 137 -3.62 -13.23 2.80
CA VAL A 137 -4.54 -12.44 1.96
C VAL A 137 -5.51 -13.35 1.19
N VAL A 138 -5.03 -14.46 0.62
CA VAL A 138 -5.88 -15.43 -0.10
C VAL A 138 -6.93 -16.02 0.83
N LYS A 139 -6.56 -16.35 2.08
CA LYS A 139 -7.48 -16.93 3.06
C LYS A 139 -8.53 -15.93 3.54
N PHE A 140 -8.12 -14.74 3.94
CA PHE A 140 -8.99 -13.76 4.63
C PHE A 140 -9.66 -12.78 3.67
N LYS A 141 -9.08 -12.55 2.49
CA LYS A 141 -9.59 -11.74 1.35
C LYS A 141 -9.68 -10.24 1.57
N SER A 142 -9.84 -9.78 2.81
CA SER A 142 -9.87 -8.36 3.15
C SER A 142 -9.23 -8.09 4.52
N LEU A 143 -8.70 -6.89 4.70
CA LEU A 143 -8.08 -6.46 5.94
C LEU A 143 -9.05 -6.54 7.13
N PRO A 144 -10.33 -6.10 7.05
CA PRO A 144 -11.25 -6.25 8.18
C PRO A 144 -11.45 -7.71 8.61
N LYS A 145 -11.50 -8.64 7.65
CA LYS A 145 -11.62 -10.08 7.95
C LYS A 145 -10.33 -10.64 8.54
N LEU A 146 -9.17 -10.20 8.06
CA LEU A 146 -7.87 -10.57 8.61
C LEU A 146 -7.74 -10.07 10.06
N LEU A 147 -8.00 -8.79 10.30
CA LEU A 147 -7.90 -8.15 11.60
C LEU A 147 -8.87 -8.73 12.63
N SER A 148 -10.06 -9.19 12.24
CA SER A 148 -11.04 -9.76 13.16
C SER A 148 -10.89 -11.28 13.38
N SER A 149 -9.97 -11.95 12.68
CA SER A 149 -9.87 -13.41 12.74
C SER A 149 -9.19 -13.93 14.02
N PRO A 150 -9.73 -14.96 14.68
CA PRO A 150 -9.12 -15.52 15.88
C PRO A 150 -7.81 -16.26 15.56
N THR A 151 -6.97 -16.42 16.57
CA THR A 151 -5.67 -17.13 16.48
C THR A 151 -5.80 -18.48 15.79
N GLU A 152 -6.86 -19.24 16.08
CA GLU A 152 -7.11 -20.57 15.51
C GLU A 152 -7.17 -20.51 13.98
N LYS A 153 -7.86 -19.50 13.41
CA LYS A 153 -7.95 -19.34 11.96
C LYS A 153 -6.64 -18.91 11.31
N LEU A 154 -5.82 -18.14 12.03
CA LEU A 154 -4.49 -17.73 11.58
C LEU A 154 -3.54 -18.95 11.56
N PHE A 155 -3.63 -19.82 12.56
CA PHE A 155 -2.85 -21.06 12.65
C PHE A 155 -3.16 -22.08 11.56
N GLU A 156 -4.39 -22.11 11.06
CA GLU A 156 -4.80 -22.94 9.92
C GLU A 156 -4.19 -22.47 8.56
N VAL A 157 -3.31 -21.47 8.52
CA VAL A 157 -2.58 -21.08 7.30
C VAL A 157 -1.27 -21.84 7.25
N ASP A 158 -1.03 -22.57 6.16
CA ASP A 158 0.21 -23.32 5.98
C ASP A 158 1.44 -22.43 6.15
N GLY A 159 2.39 -22.87 6.98
CA GLY A 159 3.60 -22.10 7.34
C GLY A 159 3.42 -21.10 8.49
N ILE A 160 2.22 -20.96 9.05
CA ILE A 160 1.97 -20.19 10.29
C ILE A 160 1.87 -21.14 11.48
N GLY A 161 2.95 -21.26 12.25
CA GLY A 161 2.94 -21.98 13.53
C GLY A 161 2.19 -21.21 14.63
N ARG A 162 1.87 -21.90 15.73
CA ARG A 162 1.04 -21.34 16.81
C ARG A 162 1.61 -20.06 17.45
N ASN A 163 2.93 -20.00 17.65
CA ASN A 163 3.59 -18.81 18.18
C ASN A 163 3.39 -17.59 17.25
N ARG A 164 3.54 -17.77 15.93
CA ARG A 164 3.35 -16.70 14.96
C ARG A 164 1.88 -16.26 14.86
N ALA A 165 0.95 -17.20 14.94
CA ALA A 165 -0.48 -16.89 15.00
C ALA A 165 -0.83 -16.01 16.21
N ASN A 166 -0.28 -16.31 17.39
CA ASN A 166 -0.44 -15.48 18.58
C ASN A 166 0.15 -14.08 18.40
N GLN A 167 1.38 -13.97 17.89
CA GLN A 167 2.02 -12.66 17.65
C GLN A 167 1.24 -11.80 16.65
N LEU A 168 0.71 -12.40 15.57
CA LEU A 168 -0.16 -11.72 14.61
C LEU A 168 -1.44 -11.22 15.29
N ARG A 169 -2.08 -12.05 16.13
CA ARG A 169 -3.28 -11.68 16.85
C ARG A 169 -3.03 -10.49 17.79
N GLU A 170 -1.96 -10.54 18.59
CA GLU A 170 -1.55 -9.46 19.48
C GLU A 170 -1.24 -8.16 18.72
N TYR A 171 -0.54 -8.27 17.58
CA TYR A 171 -0.27 -7.14 16.70
C TYR A 171 -1.57 -6.51 16.18
N PHE A 172 -2.49 -7.31 15.65
CA PHE A 172 -3.78 -6.83 15.15
C PHE A 172 -4.64 -6.20 16.25
N ASP A 173 -4.67 -6.78 17.46
CA ASP A 173 -5.38 -6.19 18.61
C ASP A 173 -4.79 -4.83 19.00
N THR A 174 -3.48 -4.68 18.89
CA THR A 174 -2.79 -3.40 19.15
C THR A 174 -3.17 -2.34 18.11
N LEU A 175 -3.24 -2.71 16.82
CA LEU A 175 -3.70 -1.80 15.77
C LEU A 175 -5.14 -1.33 16.00
N LEU A 176 -6.05 -2.26 16.28
CA LEU A 176 -7.47 -1.96 16.51
C LEU A 176 -7.68 -1.08 17.75
N LYS A 177 -6.91 -1.32 18.82
CA LYS A 177 -6.93 -0.47 20.02
C LYS A 177 -6.48 0.95 19.70
N ASN A 178 -5.37 1.10 18.97
CA ASN A 178 -4.82 2.42 18.66
C ASN A 178 -5.80 3.29 17.86
N VAL A 179 -6.46 2.71 16.85
CA VAL A 179 -7.52 3.41 16.12
C VAL A 179 -8.67 3.80 17.06
N GLY A 180 -9.12 2.89 17.91
CA GLY A 180 -10.13 3.21 18.92
C GLY A 180 -9.73 4.35 19.87
N PHE A 181 -8.45 4.49 20.22
CA PHE A 181 -7.94 5.58 21.05
C PHE A 181 -7.86 6.92 20.32
N SER A 182 -7.55 6.95 19.02
CA SER A 182 -7.58 8.19 18.21
C SER A 182 -8.95 8.87 18.28
N TYR A 183 -10.03 8.08 18.19
CA TYR A 183 -11.40 8.59 18.27
C TYR A 183 -11.78 9.18 19.62
N ILE A 184 -11.33 8.58 20.71
CA ILE A 184 -11.64 9.05 22.07
C ILE A 184 -10.95 10.40 22.33
N ASN A 185 -9.79 10.62 21.72
CA ASN A 185 -8.96 11.79 21.96
C ASN A 185 -9.05 12.89 20.89
N GLY A 186 -9.88 12.70 19.85
CA GLY A 186 -10.31 13.73 18.89
C GLY A 186 -9.22 14.70 18.43
N ASN A 187 -8.40 14.28 17.46
CA ASN A 187 -7.66 15.17 16.57
C ASN A 187 -8.22 15.04 15.16
#